data_AF-A0ABD3SKS3-F1
#
_entry.id   AF-A0ABD3SKS3-F1
#
_cell.length_a   1.000
_cell.length_b   1.000
_cell.length_c   1.000
_cell.angle_alpha   90.00
_cell.angle_beta   90.00
_cell.angle_gamma   90.00
#
_symmetry.space_group_name_H-M   'P 1'
#
loop_
_entity.id
_entity.type
_entity.pdbx_description
1 polymer ?
#
loop_
_entity_poly.entity_id
_entity_poly.type
_entity_poly.pdbx_seq_one_letter_code
_entity_poly.pdbx_strand_id
1 'polypeptide(L)'
;MESIYNCENLAKMCLQIIRQSFVVWEELLEKKEYFWDPRHEAEIKRIFDVKAGSSLTHAFDEEYKAYWVSPEFLEKSQRNKRNRASNCDGQGAPNHTGGSITHSEHARRLRQKGQDVSQASLFMYTHSKYDENGEKTIWVDERSKNTYVSQINSLLSLLLISNRCYV
;
A
#
# COMPACT_ATOMS: atom_id res chain seq x y z
N MET A 1 -26.72 43.50 -6.31
CA MET A 1 -25.31 43.30 -5.90
C MET A 1 -25.10 41.81 -5.75
N GLU A 2 -24.76 41.15 -6.85
CA GLU A 2 -24.50 39.70 -6.85
C GLU A 2 -23.15 39.44 -6.17
N SER A 3 -23.16 38.49 -5.24
CA SER A 3 -21.98 38.08 -4.47
C SER A 3 -20.89 37.59 -5.43
N ILE A 4 -19.83 38.38 -5.55
CA ILE A 4 -18.57 38.09 -6.27
C ILE A 4 -17.85 36.83 -5.75
N TYR A 5 -18.37 36.17 -4.71
CA TYR A 5 -17.88 34.93 -4.15
C TYR A 5 -18.85 33.78 -4.43
N ASN A 6 -19.08 33.47 -5.70
CA ASN A 6 -19.65 32.19 -6.08
C ASN A 6 -18.59 31.08 -5.83
N CYS A 7 -18.97 30.04 -5.07
CA CYS A 7 -18.12 28.90 -4.73
C CYS A 7 -17.41 28.28 -5.95
N GLU A 8 -18.03 28.33 -7.13
CA GLU A 8 -17.42 27.85 -8.37
C GLU A 8 -16.20 28.68 -8.82
N ASN A 9 -16.22 30.00 -8.60
CA ASN A 9 -15.10 30.87 -8.95
C ASN A 9 -13.93 30.67 -7.97
N LEU A 10 -14.24 30.47 -6.69
CA LEU A 10 -13.22 30.12 -5.69
C LEU A 10 -12.58 28.75 -5.99
N ALA A 11 -13.37 27.75 -6.38
CA ALA A 11 -12.85 26.44 -6.77
C ALA A 11 -11.93 26.53 -8.01
N LYS A 12 -12.31 27.31 -9.03
CA LYS A 12 -11.49 27.54 -10.22
C LYS A 12 -10.18 28.26 -9.89
N MET A 13 -10.21 29.26 -9.01
CA MET A 13 -9.00 29.96 -8.55
C MET A 13 -8.06 29.02 -7.78
N CYS A 14 -8.58 28.19 -6.87
CA CYS A 14 -7.79 27.21 -6.14
C CYS A 14 -7.14 26.19 -7.08
N LEU A 15 -7.88 25.67 -8.06
CA LEU A 15 -7.32 24.73 -9.06
C LEU A 15 -6.23 25.36 -9.92
N GLN A 16 -6.38 26.64 -10.27
CA GLN A 16 -5.37 27.38 -11.03
C GLN A 16 -4.08 27.56 -10.21
N ILE A 17 -4.19 27.91 -8.93
CA ILE A 17 -3.05 28.05 -8.02
C ILE A 17 -2.34 26.70 -7.83
N ILE A 18 -3.10 25.61 -7.65
CA ILE A 18 -2.54 24.26 -7.52
C ILE A 18 -1.80 23.85 -8.79
N ARG A 19 -2.38 24.11 -9.98
CA ARG A 19 -1.71 23.83 -11.26
C ARG A 19 -0.44 24.63 -11.45
N GLN A 20 -0.46 25.93 -11.17
CA GLN A 20 0.74 26.77 -11.25
C GLN A 20 1.82 26.33 -10.27
N SER A 21 1.42 25.96 -9.05
CA SER A 21 2.35 25.42 -8.06
C SER A 21 2.97 24.11 -8.54
N PHE A 22 2.17 23.19 -9.09
CA PHE A 22 2.64 21.88 -9.56
C PHE A 22 3.67 21.98 -10.69
N VAL A 23 3.47 22.89 -11.66
CA VAL A 23 4.44 23.14 -12.75
C VAL A 23 5.78 23.64 -12.22
N VAL A 24 5.77 24.53 -11.22
CA VAL A 24 7.00 25.02 -10.57
C VAL A 24 7.72 23.88 -9.83
N TRP A 25 6.96 22.99 -9.17
CA TRP A 25 7.53 21.83 -8.50
C TRP A 25 8.12 20.81 -9.48
N GLU A 26 7.48 20.55 -10.61
CA GLU A 26 7.95 19.63 -11.65
C GLU A 26 9.25 20.13 -12.30
N GLU A 27 9.32 21.41 -12.67
CA GLU A 27 10.56 22.03 -13.18
C GLU A 27 11.71 22.02 -12.14
N LEU A 28 11.39 22.15 -10.85
CA LEU A 28 12.38 22.08 -9.75
C LEU A 28 12.87 20.65 -9.50
N LEU A 29 11.99 19.66 -9.67
CA LEU A 29 12.31 18.24 -9.48
C LEU A 29 13.06 17.65 -10.67
N GLU A 30 12.70 18.03 -11.90
CA GLU A 30 13.39 17.61 -13.13
C GLU A 30 14.83 18.14 -13.22
N LYS A 31 15.14 19.27 -12.57
CA LYS A 31 16.48 19.89 -12.60
C LYS A 31 17.43 19.42 -11.50
N LYS A 32 16.99 18.60 -10.56
CA LYS A 32 17.88 18.07 -9.50
C LYS A 32 18.26 16.63 -9.79
N GLU A 33 19.47 16.44 -10.30
CA GLU A 33 20.13 15.14 -10.25
C GLU A 33 20.44 14.81 -8.79
N TYR A 34 19.58 14.01 -8.17
CA TYR A 34 19.83 13.47 -6.83
C TYR A 34 20.85 12.34 -6.94
N PHE A 35 22.11 12.63 -6.64
CA PHE A 35 23.14 11.63 -6.53
C PHE A 35 23.49 11.39 -5.06
N TRP A 36 23.70 10.11 -4.72
CA TRP A 36 24.19 9.74 -3.40
C TRP A 36 25.68 10.02 -3.34
N ASP A 37 26.05 11.21 -2.86
CA ASP A 37 27.45 11.55 -2.65
C ASP A 37 28.06 10.58 -1.61
N PRO A 38 29.15 9.86 -1.93
CA PRO A 38 29.83 8.98 -0.98
C PRO A 38 30.21 9.67 0.34
N ARG A 39 30.38 10.99 0.33
CA ARG A 39 30.63 11.79 1.54
C ARG A 39 29.43 11.82 2.48
N HIS A 40 28.20 11.80 1.96
CA HIS A 40 27.00 11.71 2.77
C HIS A 40 26.87 10.32 3.42
N GLU A 41 27.22 9.24 2.71
CA GLU A 41 27.26 7.89 3.29
C GLU A 41 28.22 7.84 4.49
N ALA A 42 29.44 8.36 4.29
CA ALA A 42 30.46 8.38 5.33
C ALA A 42 30.01 9.21 6.55
N GLU A 43 29.36 10.36 6.32
CA GLU A 43 28.87 11.23 7.39
C GLU A 43 27.66 10.64 8.12
N ILE A 44 26.71 10.05 7.39
CA ILE A 44 25.57 9.32 7.98
C ILE A 44 26.10 8.19 8.86
N LYS A 45 27.04 7.40 8.35
CA LYS A 45 27.66 6.31 9.11
C LYS A 45 28.37 6.83 10.36
N ARG A 46 29.14 7.92 10.25
CA ARG A 46 29.80 8.56 11.39
C ARG A 46 28.81 9.03 12.46
N ILE A 47 27.74 9.71 12.04
CA ILE A 47 26.68 10.18 12.94
C ILE A 47 26.00 9.01 13.64
N PHE A 48 25.69 7.95 12.89
CA PHE A 48 25.11 6.72 13.43
C PHE A 48 26.05 6.09 14.47
N ASP A 49 27.33 5.86 14.12
CA ASP A 49 28.31 5.24 15.01
C ASP A 49 28.48 6.04 16.31
N VAL A 50 28.52 7.38 16.23
CA VAL A 50 28.69 8.27 17.40
C VAL A 50 27.42 8.38 18.26
N LYS A 51 26.23 8.50 17.65
CA LYS A 51 25.00 8.84 18.38
C LYS A 51 24.11 7.65 18.70
N ALA A 52 24.16 6.60 17.89
CA ALA A 52 23.22 5.48 17.96
C ALA A 52 23.95 4.13 18.12
N GLY A 53 25.12 3.95 17.52
CA GLY A 53 25.86 2.69 17.51
C GLY A 53 26.16 2.17 18.92
N SER A 54 26.76 3.01 19.77
CA SER A 54 27.03 2.66 21.17
C SER A 54 25.75 2.44 21.97
N SER A 55 24.74 3.32 21.82
CA SER A 55 23.46 3.18 22.53
C SER A 55 22.69 1.92 22.13
N LEU A 56 22.70 1.54 20.85
CA LEU A 56 22.13 0.29 20.36
C LEU A 56 22.93 -0.91 20.85
N THR A 57 24.27 -0.83 20.85
CA THR A 57 25.13 -1.91 21.38
C THR A 57 24.88 -2.17 22.86
N HIS A 58 24.59 -1.12 23.63
CA HIS A 58 24.18 -1.23 25.03
C HIS A 58 22.70 -1.61 25.20
N ALA A 59 21.81 -1.18 24.30
CA ALA A 59 20.39 -1.58 24.30
C ALA A 59 20.20 -3.06 23.92
N PHE A 60 21.10 -3.61 23.11
CA PHE A 60 21.28 -5.05 22.92
C PHE A 60 22.16 -5.61 24.05
N ASP A 61 21.64 -5.50 25.27
CA ASP A 61 22.27 -5.91 26.51
C ASP A 61 22.51 -7.44 26.58
N GLU A 62 23.19 -7.91 27.62
CA GLU A 62 23.45 -9.33 27.87
C GLU A 62 22.17 -10.19 27.84
N GLU A 63 21.03 -9.62 28.25
CA GLU A 63 19.72 -10.30 28.20
C GLU A 63 19.28 -10.65 26.76
N TYR A 64 19.44 -9.73 25.80
CA TYR A 64 19.14 -10.00 24.40
C TYR A 64 20.12 -11.02 23.80
N LYS A 65 21.39 -10.93 24.17
CA LYS A 65 22.41 -11.90 23.76
C LYS A 65 22.08 -13.29 24.30
N ALA A 66 21.68 -13.40 25.57
CA ALA A 66 21.25 -14.62 26.22
C ALA A 66 19.98 -15.21 25.56
N TYR A 67 19.01 -14.35 25.22
CA TYR A 67 17.80 -14.78 24.53
C TYR A 67 18.10 -15.32 23.12
N TRP A 68 18.98 -14.67 22.34
CA TRP A 68 19.32 -15.14 20.99
C TRP A 68 20.10 -16.45 20.94
N VAL A 69 20.79 -16.81 22.02
CA VAL A 69 21.44 -18.14 22.16
C VAL A 69 20.53 -19.16 22.86
N SER A 70 19.35 -18.75 23.32
CA SER A 70 18.41 -19.65 23.98
C SER A 70 17.94 -20.76 23.03
N PRO A 71 17.72 -22.00 23.54
CA PRO A 71 17.21 -23.09 22.72
C PRO A 71 15.90 -22.76 22.00
N GLU A 72 14.99 -22.02 22.66
CA GLU A 72 13.71 -21.60 22.11
C GLU A 72 13.88 -20.71 20.87
N PHE A 73 14.74 -19.68 20.96
CA PHE A 73 15.00 -18.79 19.83
C PHE A 73 15.68 -19.52 18.69
N LEU A 74 16.68 -20.36 18.97
CA LEU A 74 17.37 -21.15 17.97
C LEU A 74 16.42 -22.11 17.25
N GLU A 75 15.52 -22.77 17.98
CA GLU A 75 14.51 -23.65 17.37
C GLU A 75 13.57 -22.86 16.45
N LYS A 76 13.07 -21.71 16.90
CA LYS A 76 12.23 -20.81 16.10
C LYS A 76 12.96 -20.31 14.85
N SER A 77 14.23 -19.93 14.99
CA SER A 77 15.08 -19.48 13.89
C SER A 77 15.30 -20.59 12.85
N GLN A 78 15.64 -21.80 13.29
CA GLN A 78 15.81 -22.95 12.40
C GLN A 78 14.51 -23.36 11.71
N ARG A 79 13.37 -23.30 12.41
CA ARG A 79 12.04 -23.50 11.82
C ARG A 79 11.76 -22.47 10.73
N ASN A 80 12.01 -21.18 11.00
CA ASN A 80 11.83 -20.12 10.00
C ASN A 80 12.78 -20.25 8.82
N LYS A 81 14.04 -20.67 9.05
CA LYS A 81 15.01 -20.94 7.98
C LYS A 81 14.52 -22.09 7.10
N ARG A 82 14.01 -23.17 7.70
CA ARG A 82 13.37 -24.28 6.95
C ARG A 82 12.13 -23.82 6.21
N ASN A 83 11.25 -23.01 6.79
CA ASN A 83 10.07 -22.47 6.09
C ASN A 83 10.44 -21.54 4.91
N ARG A 84 11.60 -20.88 4.98
CA ARG A 84 12.15 -20.10 3.86
C ARG A 84 12.77 -21.01 2.81
N ALA A 85 13.43 -22.08 3.24
CA ALA A 85 14.10 -23.07 2.39
C ALA A 85 13.18 -24.19 1.89
N SER A 86 11.95 -24.32 2.38
CA SER A 86 11.00 -25.35 1.93
C SER A 86 10.53 -25.14 0.49
N ASN A 87 10.91 -24.01 -0.12
CA ASN A 87 10.81 -23.77 -1.57
C ASN A 87 12.08 -24.21 -2.33
N CYS A 88 13.02 -24.92 -1.69
CA CYS A 88 14.28 -25.34 -2.29
C CYS A 88 14.41 -26.86 -2.43
N ASP A 89 13.63 -27.66 -1.69
CA ASP A 89 13.69 -29.13 -1.68
C ASP A 89 12.61 -29.79 -2.56
N GLY A 90 12.22 -29.14 -3.66
CA GLY A 90 11.82 -29.91 -4.84
C GLY A 90 10.46 -29.71 -5.49
N GLN A 91 9.68 -28.64 -5.27
CA GLN A 91 8.54 -28.29 -6.16
C GLN A 91 8.27 -26.79 -6.33
N GLY A 92 9.33 -25.99 -6.55
CA GLY A 92 9.19 -24.66 -7.15
C GLY A 92 10.07 -23.60 -6.51
N ALA A 93 10.78 -22.84 -7.35
CA ALA A 93 11.36 -21.54 -6.97
C ALA A 93 10.32 -20.70 -6.18
N PRO A 94 10.72 -19.72 -5.37
CA PRO A 94 9.76 -18.81 -4.75
C PRO A 94 8.74 -18.33 -5.80
N ASN A 95 7.49 -18.80 -5.69
CA ASN A 95 6.41 -18.49 -6.63
C ASN A 95 6.21 -16.97 -6.76
N HIS A 96 6.70 -16.21 -5.80
CA HIS A 96 6.69 -14.75 -5.77
C HIS A 96 8.07 -14.18 -6.09
N THR A 97 8.54 -14.37 -7.32
CA THR A 97 9.70 -13.63 -7.85
C THR A 97 9.29 -12.21 -8.32
N GLY A 98 7.98 -11.97 -8.54
CA GLY A 98 7.46 -10.77 -9.20
C GLY A 98 6.55 -9.91 -8.36
N GLY A 99 6.91 -9.60 -7.10
CA GLY A 99 6.18 -8.65 -6.26
C GLY A 99 4.66 -8.88 -6.15
N SER A 100 3.94 -7.86 -5.69
CA SER A 100 2.48 -7.85 -5.74
C SER A 100 2.00 -7.33 -7.09
N ILE A 101 0.96 -7.94 -7.65
CA ILE A 101 0.30 -7.43 -8.85
C ILE A 101 -0.35 -6.08 -8.53
N THR A 102 -0.09 -5.07 -9.36
CA THR A 102 -0.63 -3.72 -9.15
C THR A 102 -2.12 -3.66 -9.49
N HIS A 103 -2.86 -2.71 -8.88
CA HIS A 103 -4.27 -2.48 -9.23
C HIS A 103 -4.47 -2.13 -10.71
N SER A 104 -3.52 -1.41 -11.33
CA SER A 104 -3.54 -1.11 -12.76
C SER A 104 -3.50 -2.36 -13.63
N GLU A 105 -2.73 -3.37 -13.22
CA GLU A 105 -2.68 -4.65 -13.93
C GLU A 105 -3.98 -5.44 -13.75
N HIS A 106 -4.59 -5.43 -12.56
CA HIS A 106 -5.92 -5.99 -12.36
C HIS A 106 -6.99 -5.29 -13.22
N ALA A 107 -6.92 -3.96 -13.33
CA ALA A 107 -7.81 -3.17 -14.19
C ALA A 107 -7.63 -3.52 -15.67
N ARG A 108 -6.37 -3.65 -16.13
CA ARG A 108 -6.07 -4.09 -17.49
C ARG A 108 -6.66 -5.46 -17.80
N ARG A 109 -6.56 -6.41 -16.87
CA ARG A 109 -7.13 -7.77 -17.03
C ARG A 109 -8.66 -7.76 -17.08
N LEU A 110 -9.33 -6.94 -16.27
CA LEU A 110 -10.79 -6.77 -16.33
C LEU A 110 -11.23 -6.17 -17.68
N ARG A 111 -10.52 -5.15 -18.18
CA ARG A 111 -10.78 -4.58 -19.51
C ARG A 111 -10.66 -5.62 -20.62
N GLN A 112 -9.63 -6.47 -20.56
CA GLN A 112 -9.45 -7.54 -21.55
C GLN A 112 -10.57 -8.58 -21.54
N LYS A 113 -11.24 -8.76 -20.39
CA LYS A 113 -12.43 -9.62 -20.26
C LYS A 113 -13.73 -8.92 -20.67
N GLY A 114 -13.68 -7.64 -21.08
CA GLY A 114 -14.86 -6.83 -21.36
C GLY A 114 -15.68 -6.48 -20.12
N GLN A 115 -15.10 -6.63 -18.93
CA GLN A 115 -15.78 -6.32 -17.67
C GLN A 115 -15.59 -4.86 -17.29
N ASP A 116 -16.55 -4.33 -16.53
CA ASP A 116 -16.46 -3.00 -15.95
C ASP A 116 -15.24 -2.86 -15.02
N VAL A 117 -14.66 -1.66 -15.00
CA VAL A 117 -13.42 -1.33 -14.29
C VAL A 117 -13.70 -0.36 -13.15
N SER A 118 -14.92 -0.36 -12.62
CA SER A 118 -15.22 0.40 -11.41
C SER A 118 -14.40 -0.11 -10.23
N GLN A 119 -14.27 0.74 -9.22
CA GLN A 119 -13.63 0.39 -7.97
C GLN A 119 -14.30 -0.83 -7.30
N ALA A 120 -15.61 -0.97 -7.42
CA ALA A 120 -16.37 -2.11 -6.90
C ALA A 120 -16.00 -3.40 -7.66
N SER A 121 -15.99 -3.35 -8.99
CA SER A 121 -15.60 -4.48 -9.85
C SER A 121 -14.16 -4.93 -9.58
N LEU A 122 -13.22 -3.99 -9.41
CA LEU A 122 -11.84 -4.28 -9.02
C LEU A 122 -11.75 -4.90 -7.63
N PHE A 123 -12.46 -4.34 -6.66
CA PHE A 123 -12.48 -4.83 -5.28
C PHE A 123 -13.00 -6.27 -5.23
N MET A 124 -14.13 -6.55 -5.89
CA MET A 124 -14.66 -7.90 -6.05
C MET A 124 -13.64 -8.80 -6.73
N TYR A 125 -12.99 -8.34 -7.80
CA TYR A 125 -12.02 -9.14 -8.53
C TYR A 125 -10.82 -9.57 -7.68
N THR A 126 -10.33 -8.72 -6.78
CA THR A 126 -9.14 -9.04 -5.97
C THR A 126 -9.47 -9.73 -4.64
N HIS A 127 -10.67 -9.53 -4.08
CA HIS A 127 -11.04 -10.03 -2.75
C HIS A 127 -12.10 -11.13 -2.76
N SER A 128 -12.39 -11.71 -3.92
CA SER A 128 -13.22 -12.91 -4.03
C SER A 128 -12.51 -14.02 -4.82
N LYS A 129 -12.86 -15.25 -4.47
CA LYS A 129 -12.46 -16.50 -5.11
C LYS A 129 -13.63 -17.04 -5.91
N TYR A 130 -13.28 -17.83 -6.92
CA TYR A 130 -14.25 -18.62 -7.65
C TYR A 130 -14.79 -19.73 -6.76
N ASP A 131 -16.10 -19.95 -6.79
CA ASP A 131 -16.74 -21.13 -6.24
C ASP A 131 -16.58 -22.34 -7.17
N GLU A 132 -17.16 -23.47 -6.76
CA GLU A 132 -17.20 -24.71 -7.53
C GLU A 132 -17.91 -24.57 -8.89
N ASN A 133 -18.79 -23.56 -9.03
CA ASN A 133 -19.53 -23.25 -10.25
C ASN A 133 -18.80 -22.23 -11.14
N GLY A 134 -17.64 -21.73 -10.72
CA GLY A 134 -16.87 -20.74 -11.47
C GLY A 134 -17.35 -19.30 -11.31
N GLU A 135 -18.16 -19.01 -10.29
CA GLU A 135 -18.61 -17.66 -9.95
C GLU A 135 -17.82 -17.06 -8.78
N LYS A 136 -17.61 -15.74 -8.80
CA LYS A 136 -16.85 -15.02 -7.77
C LYS A 136 -17.70 -14.68 -6.54
N THR A 137 -18.10 -15.71 -5.79
CA THR A 137 -19.04 -15.59 -4.66
C THR A 137 -18.37 -15.73 -3.29
N ILE A 138 -17.18 -16.35 -3.22
CA ILE A 138 -16.50 -16.66 -1.95
C ILE A 138 -15.51 -15.55 -1.59
N TRP A 139 -15.65 -14.94 -0.42
CA TRP A 139 -14.70 -13.93 0.07
C TRP A 139 -13.36 -14.52 0.47
N VAL A 140 -12.27 -13.77 0.23
CA VAL A 140 -10.92 -14.18 0.66
C VAL A 140 -10.78 -14.16 2.19
N ASP A 141 -11.41 -13.19 2.85
CA ASP A 141 -11.46 -13.02 4.30
C ASP A 141 -12.71 -12.22 4.74
N GLU A 142 -13.04 -12.27 6.04
CA GLU A 142 -14.22 -11.58 6.59
C GLU A 142 -14.09 -10.05 6.54
N ARG A 143 -12.86 -9.52 6.62
CA ARG A 143 -12.61 -8.07 6.56
C ARG A 143 -13.00 -7.49 5.20
N SER A 144 -12.71 -8.22 4.14
CA SER A 144 -13.03 -7.87 2.76
C SER A 144 -14.54 -7.78 2.55
N LYS A 145 -15.27 -8.78 3.05
CA LYS A 145 -16.74 -8.80 3.07
C LYS A 145 -17.31 -7.60 3.82
N ASN A 146 -16.82 -7.35 5.04
CA ASN A 146 -17.29 -6.23 5.86
C ASN A 146 -17.03 -4.86 5.21
N THR A 147 -15.87 -4.71 4.55
CA THR A 147 -15.52 -3.48 3.81
C THR A 147 -16.50 -3.25 2.66
N TYR A 148 -16.79 -4.29 1.88
CA TYR A 148 -17.76 -4.20 0.78
C TYR A 148 -19.15 -3.82 1.27
N VAL A 149 -19.66 -4.50 2.30
CA VAL A 149 -20.98 -4.22 2.89
C VAL A 149 -21.04 -2.79 3.43
N SER A 150 -19.99 -2.32 4.11
CA SER A 150 -19.91 -0.95 4.61
C SER A 150 -19.98 0.08 3.48
N GLN A 151 -19.24 -0.14 2.38
CA GLN A 151 -19.29 0.74 1.21
C GLN A 151 -20.68 0.77 0.58
N ILE A 152 -21.32 -0.39 0.39
CA ILE A 152 -22.68 -0.47 -0.14
C ILE A 152 -23.67 0.26 0.76
N ASN A 153 -23.62 0.05 2.07
CA ASN A 153 -24.48 0.74 3.04
C ASN A 153 -24.28 2.26 3.01
N SER A 154 -23.03 2.73 2.84
CA SER A 154 -22.73 4.15 2.69
C SER A 154 -23.29 4.74 1.39
N LEU A 155 -23.27 3.99 0.29
CA LEU A 155 -23.83 4.45 -0.98
C LEU A 155 -25.37 4.48 -0.91
N LEU A 156 -25.97 3.48 -0.29
CA LEU A 156 -27.43 3.42 -0.07
C LEU A 156 -27.91 4.56 0.83
N SER A 157 -27.18 4.90 1.89
CA SER A 157 -27.56 6.03 2.75
C SER A 157 -27.51 7.36 2.00
N LEU A 158 -26.48 7.58 1.17
CA LEU A 158 -26.38 8.77 0.32
C LEU A 158 -27.52 8.86 -0.70
N LEU A 159 -27.89 7.73 -1.33
CA LEU A 159 -29.02 7.67 -2.26
C LEU A 159 -30.36 7.97 -1.56
N LEU A 160 -30.57 7.45 -0.35
CA LEU A 160 -31.78 7.72 0.43
C LEU A 160 -31.87 9.19 0.88
N ILE A 161 -30.74 9.80 1.24
CA ILE A 161 -30.66 11.23 1.55
C ILE A 161 -30.95 12.07 0.31
N SER A 162 -30.33 11.74 -0.83
CA SER A 162 -30.58 12.41 -2.11
C SER A 162 -32.06 12.37 -2.48
N ASN A 163 -32.72 11.20 -2.39
CA ASN A 163 -34.13 11.07 -2.72
C ASN A 163 -35.06 11.79 -1.73
N ARG A 164 -34.63 12.05 -0.49
CA ARG A 164 -35.37 12.91 0.46
C ARG A 164 -35.20 14.41 0.19
N CYS A 165 -34.13 14.81 -0.50
CA CYS A 165 -33.89 16.21 -0.87
C CYS A 165 -34.56 16.61 -2.20
N TYR A 166 -35.13 15.66 -2.95
CA TYR A 166 -35.87 15.89 -4.19
C TYR A 166 -37.41 15.84 -4.02
N VAL A 167 -37.92 15.88 -2.77
CA VAL A 167 -39.35 16.01 -2.45
C VAL A 167 -39.63 17.40 -1.90
#